data_AF-C5LBQ5-F1
#
_entry.id   AF-C5LBQ5-F1
#
_cell.length_a   1.000
_cell.length_b   1.000
_cell.length_c   1.000
_cell.angle_alpha   90.00
_cell.angle_beta   90.00
_cell.angle_gamma   90.00
#
_symmetry.space_group_name_H-M   'P 1'
#
loop_
_entity.id
_entity.type
_entity.pdbx_description
1 polymer ?
#
loop_
_entity_poly.entity_id
_entity_poly.type
_entity_poly.pdbx_seq_one_letter_code
_entity_poly.pdbx_strand_id
1 'polypeptide(L)'
;MMSSSRREAKTFKDLGLSQWVVDVCGSLEITKPTSIQRLAIPAILDGKNIVGASKTGSGKTAAFALPILQRLSKDPFGVFAVVLTPVRELAVQITEQFEALSKPIDGRISCIVGGTSLLPQIQAIHDRPHIVVATPGRLAEILNGDASLVEAFAHTEFLVLDEADRLLVSGSGFETSIADTMRALPGKANRQTLLFTATLSDNVMALQKRYGESSMPLVDANPSSDLPTNLRLRYVFVPAMVRMAYLNYLVCHEFSEDTMIIFTATLRSCQLVASTLEKLGVSVAACTVFKTKGDVRLL
;
A
#
# COMPACT_ATOMS: atom_id res chain seq x y z
N MET A 1 -3.19 30.92 -27.62
CA MET A 1 -4.27 29.99 -27.98
C MET A 1 -3.65 28.60 -28.03
N MET A 2 -4.00 27.60 -27.21
CA MET A 2 -5.33 27.11 -26.85
C MET A 2 -5.35 26.69 -25.37
N SER A 3 -6.30 27.22 -24.60
CA SER A 3 -6.70 26.62 -23.33
C SER A 3 -7.60 25.43 -23.64
N SER A 4 -7.06 24.21 -23.62
CA SER A 4 -7.91 23.02 -23.59
C SER A 4 -8.51 22.90 -22.18
N SER A 5 -9.80 23.16 -22.09
CA SER A 5 -10.60 22.86 -20.89
C SER A 5 -10.39 21.38 -20.53
N ARG A 6 -9.72 21.08 -19.42
CA ARG A 6 -9.71 19.72 -18.86
C ARG A 6 -11.16 19.36 -18.53
N ARG A 7 -11.81 18.60 -19.41
CA ARG A 7 -13.05 17.90 -19.05
C ARG A 7 -12.71 17.05 -17.83
N GLU A 8 -13.37 17.31 -16.72
CA GLU A 8 -13.27 16.48 -15.54
C GLU A 8 -13.70 15.06 -15.94
N ALA A 9 -12.76 14.11 -15.97
CA ALA A 9 -13.06 12.74 -16.38
C ALA A 9 -14.03 12.14 -15.36
N LYS A 10 -15.27 11.88 -15.80
CA LYS A 10 -16.37 11.46 -14.91
C LYS A 10 -16.46 9.93 -14.79
N THR A 11 -15.94 9.21 -15.77
CA THR A 11 -16.04 7.75 -15.86
C THR A 11 -14.67 7.11 -16.05
N PHE A 12 -14.56 5.81 -15.76
CA PHE A 12 -13.33 5.04 -16.05
C PHE A 12 -13.00 4.98 -17.54
N LYS A 13 -14.02 5.02 -18.42
CA LYS A 13 -13.82 5.09 -19.87
C LYS A 13 -13.12 6.37 -20.31
N ASP A 14 -13.46 7.50 -19.67
CA ASP A 14 -12.80 8.79 -19.93
C ASP A 14 -11.31 8.78 -19.54
N LEU A 15 -10.89 7.84 -18.69
CA LEU A 15 -9.49 7.67 -18.27
C LEU A 15 -8.65 6.82 -19.25
N GLY A 16 -9.24 6.37 -20.36
CA GLY A 16 -8.55 5.52 -21.34
C GLY A 16 -8.61 4.02 -21.01
N LEU A 17 -9.46 3.61 -20.07
CA LEU A 17 -9.70 2.20 -19.80
C LEU A 17 -10.66 1.60 -20.83
N SER A 18 -10.37 0.35 -21.19
CA SER A 18 -11.13 -0.48 -22.11
C SER A 18 -12.44 -0.94 -21.48
N GLN A 19 -13.40 -1.34 -22.33
CA GLN A 19 -14.76 -1.63 -21.90
C GLN A 19 -14.80 -2.75 -20.85
N TRP A 20 -14.02 -3.82 -21.02
CA TRP A 20 -14.01 -4.93 -20.07
C TRP A 20 -13.57 -4.49 -18.65
N VAL A 21 -12.60 -3.57 -18.54
CA VAL A 21 -12.16 -3.03 -17.26
C VAL A 21 -13.28 -2.21 -16.60
N VAL A 22 -13.97 -1.41 -17.41
CA VAL A 22 -15.14 -0.62 -16.95
C VAL A 22 -16.25 -1.54 -16.44
N ASP A 23 -16.51 -2.64 -17.14
CA ASP A 23 -17.55 -3.61 -16.79
C ASP A 23 -17.22 -4.32 -15.46
N VAL A 24 -15.96 -4.70 -15.23
CA VAL A 24 -15.50 -5.26 -13.94
C VAL A 24 -15.67 -4.26 -12.81
N CYS A 25 -15.22 -3.02 -13.01
CA CYS A 25 -15.43 -1.95 -12.03
C CYS A 25 -16.91 -1.81 -11.67
N GLY A 26 -17.81 -1.86 -12.66
CA GLY A 26 -19.25 -1.86 -12.44
C GLY A 26 -19.75 -3.04 -11.61
N SER A 27 -19.25 -4.26 -11.89
CA SER A 27 -19.61 -5.47 -11.13
C SER A 27 -19.16 -5.45 -9.66
N LEU A 28 -18.10 -4.70 -9.36
CA LEU A 28 -17.58 -4.48 -8.01
C LEU A 28 -18.12 -3.20 -7.36
N GLU A 29 -19.15 -2.59 -7.96
CA GLU A 29 -19.78 -1.35 -7.50
C GLU A 29 -18.83 -0.13 -7.46
N ILE A 30 -17.69 -0.22 -8.15
CA ILE A 30 -16.73 0.87 -8.35
C ILE A 30 -17.21 1.71 -9.54
N THR A 31 -18.20 2.57 -9.30
CA THR A 31 -18.91 3.28 -10.39
C THR A 31 -18.25 4.58 -10.83
N LYS A 32 -17.46 5.23 -9.96
CA LYS A 32 -16.83 6.53 -10.24
C LYS A 32 -15.35 6.52 -9.86
N PRO A 33 -14.46 7.04 -10.72
CA PRO A 33 -13.04 7.08 -10.41
C PRO A 33 -12.75 8.07 -9.28
N THR A 34 -11.91 7.70 -8.32
CA THR A 34 -11.45 8.58 -7.25
C THR A 34 -10.44 9.61 -7.75
N SER A 35 -10.11 10.63 -6.95
CA SER A 35 -9.15 11.68 -7.34
C SER A 35 -7.78 11.10 -7.74
N ILE A 36 -7.27 10.13 -6.99
CA ILE A 36 -5.99 9.48 -7.32
C ILE A 36 -6.09 8.66 -8.61
N GLN A 37 -7.21 7.97 -8.85
CA GLN A 37 -7.43 7.20 -10.07
C GLN A 37 -7.50 8.10 -11.31
N ARG A 38 -8.21 9.24 -11.22
CA ARG A 38 -8.32 10.21 -12.33
C ARG A 38 -6.98 10.77 -12.77
N LEU A 39 -6.04 10.92 -11.85
CA LEU A 39 -4.73 11.48 -12.15
C LEU A 39 -3.70 10.40 -12.51
N ALA A 40 -3.70 9.27 -11.79
CA ALA A 40 -2.70 8.22 -11.96
C ALA A 40 -2.97 7.33 -13.19
N ILE A 41 -4.22 6.91 -13.43
CA ILE A 41 -4.52 5.93 -14.49
C ILE A 41 -4.06 6.41 -15.88
N PRO A 42 -4.39 7.64 -16.34
CA PRO A 42 -3.92 8.11 -17.64
C PRO A 42 -2.39 8.20 -17.72
N ALA A 43 -1.73 8.67 -16.65
CA ALA A 43 -0.27 8.75 -16.61
C ALA A 43 0.39 7.36 -16.68
N ILE A 44 -0.21 6.36 -16.03
CA ILE A 44 0.28 4.99 -16.09
C ILE A 44 0.10 4.43 -17.51
N LEU A 45 -1.07 4.61 -18.13
CA LEU A 45 -1.37 4.17 -19.50
C LEU A 45 -0.47 4.85 -20.55
N ASP A 46 -0.01 6.07 -20.31
CA ASP A 46 1.00 6.77 -21.12
C ASP A 46 2.41 6.16 -21.00
N GLY A 47 2.63 5.23 -20.07
CA GLY A 47 3.92 4.56 -19.85
C GLY A 47 4.86 5.33 -18.90
N LYS A 48 4.36 6.32 -18.16
CA LYS A 48 5.18 7.14 -17.26
C LYS A 48 5.37 6.46 -15.92
N ASN A 49 6.58 6.50 -15.36
CA ASN A 49 6.74 6.25 -13.92
C ASN A 49 5.95 7.32 -13.15
N ILE A 50 5.45 7.03 -11.95
CA ILE A 50 4.75 8.05 -11.17
C ILE A 50 5.06 7.92 -9.68
N VAL A 51 4.91 9.04 -8.96
CA VAL A 51 4.66 9.05 -7.52
C VAL A 51 3.20 9.43 -7.30
N GLY A 52 2.36 8.50 -6.87
CA GLY A 52 0.98 8.72 -6.48
C GLY A 52 0.85 8.98 -4.98
N ALA A 53 0.59 10.23 -4.60
CA ALA A 53 0.32 10.61 -3.21
C ALA A 53 -1.18 10.73 -2.96
N SER A 54 -1.70 9.92 -2.03
CA SER A 54 -3.08 10.08 -1.54
C SER A 54 -3.30 9.36 -0.20
N LYS A 55 -4.23 9.89 0.60
CA LYS A 55 -4.66 9.28 1.87
C LYS A 55 -5.05 7.81 1.73
N THR A 56 -4.92 7.03 2.80
CA THR A 56 -5.38 5.63 2.85
C THR A 56 -6.89 5.55 2.58
N GLY A 57 -7.33 4.47 1.91
CA GLY A 57 -8.74 4.29 1.52
C GLY A 57 -9.18 5.14 0.31
N SER A 58 -8.27 5.84 -0.38
CA SER A 58 -8.57 6.64 -1.57
C SER A 58 -8.72 5.83 -2.87
N GLY A 59 -8.60 4.50 -2.82
CA GLY A 59 -8.61 3.63 -4.00
C GLY A 59 -7.29 3.55 -4.75
N LYS A 60 -6.14 3.69 -4.05
CA LYS A 60 -4.78 3.54 -4.62
C LYS A 60 -4.59 2.22 -5.36
N THR A 61 -5.03 1.11 -4.78
CA THR A 61 -4.88 -0.22 -5.37
C THR A 61 -5.47 -0.29 -6.77
N ALA A 62 -6.73 0.11 -6.94
CA ALA A 62 -7.35 0.17 -8.27
C ALA A 62 -6.66 1.21 -9.20
N ALA A 63 -6.07 2.28 -8.66
CA ALA A 63 -5.37 3.27 -9.48
C ALA A 63 -4.18 2.69 -10.25
N PHE A 64 -3.46 1.71 -9.68
CA PHE A 64 -2.40 0.99 -10.41
C PHE A 64 -2.84 -0.37 -10.96
N ALA A 65 -3.75 -1.09 -10.30
CA ALA A 65 -4.19 -2.41 -10.75
C ALA A 65 -4.91 -2.35 -12.10
N LEU A 66 -5.83 -1.39 -12.29
CA LEU A 66 -6.61 -1.26 -13.53
C LEU A 66 -5.73 -1.09 -14.78
N PRO A 67 -4.78 -0.12 -14.84
CA PRO A 67 -3.91 0.03 -16.01
C PRO A 67 -2.92 -1.13 -16.18
N ILE A 68 -2.47 -1.78 -15.09
CA ILE A 68 -1.62 -2.98 -15.16
C ILE A 68 -2.38 -4.13 -15.81
N LEU A 69 -3.58 -4.44 -15.32
CA LEU A 69 -4.42 -5.52 -15.83
C LEU A 69 -4.84 -5.29 -17.28
N GLN A 70 -5.10 -4.03 -17.67
CA GLN A 70 -5.36 -3.66 -19.07
C GLN A 70 -4.17 -3.94 -20.00
N ARG A 71 -2.94 -3.79 -19.53
CA ARG A 71 -1.77 -4.14 -20.34
C ARG A 71 -1.52 -5.63 -20.34
N LEU A 72 -1.64 -6.27 -19.18
CA LEU A 72 -1.54 -7.73 -19.04
C LEU A 72 -2.52 -8.46 -19.96
N SER A 73 -3.74 -7.94 -20.15
CA SER A 73 -4.74 -8.58 -21.01
C SER A 73 -4.35 -8.65 -22.50
N LYS A 74 -3.31 -7.93 -22.92
CA LYS A 74 -2.81 -7.98 -24.31
C LYS A 74 -1.83 -9.13 -24.53
N ASP A 75 -1.02 -9.43 -23.52
CA ASP A 75 -0.02 -10.49 -23.52
C ASP A 75 0.14 -11.07 -22.10
N PRO A 76 -0.73 -12.01 -21.69
CA PRO A 76 -0.74 -12.55 -20.33
C PRO A 76 0.36 -13.60 -20.16
N PHE A 77 1.61 -13.14 -20.02
CA PHE A 77 2.78 -14.00 -19.93
C PHE A 77 3.75 -13.62 -18.80
N GLY A 78 4.27 -14.65 -18.12
CA GLY A 78 5.27 -14.53 -17.07
C GLY A 78 4.81 -13.69 -15.87
N VAL A 79 5.73 -13.37 -14.96
CA VAL A 79 5.47 -12.36 -13.92
C VAL A 79 5.54 -10.99 -14.58
N PHE A 80 4.37 -10.41 -14.85
CA PHE A 80 4.20 -9.13 -15.52
C PHE A 80 4.31 -7.95 -14.55
N ALA A 81 3.87 -8.13 -13.30
CA ALA A 81 3.89 -7.11 -12.28
C ALA A 81 4.34 -7.64 -10.91
N VAL A 82 5.17 -6.85 -10.22
CA VAL A 82 5.55 -7.06 -8.83
C VAL A 82 5.07 -5.89 -7.98
N VAL A 83 4.31 -6.19 -6.92
CA VAL A 83 3.82 -5.20 -5.96
C VAL A 83 4.45 -5.47 -4.60
N LEU A 84 5.24 -4.52 -4.11
CA LEU A 84 5.84 -4.59 -2.77
C LEU A 84 5.06 -3.71 -1.81
N THR A 85 4.73 -4.25 -0.64
CA THR A 85 4.05 -3.55 0.45
C THR A 85 4.67 -3.96 1.80
N PRO A 86 4.73 -3.06 2.81
CA PRO A 86 5.49 -3.33 4.05
C PRO A 86 4.81 -4.35 4.98
N VAL A 87 3.50 -4.55 4.83
CA VAL A 87 2.65 -5.25 5.80
C VAL A 87 1.95 -6.43 5.11
N ARG A 88 1.83 -7.57 5.80
CA ARG A 88 1.31 -8.81 5.20
C ARG A 88 -0.18 -8.73 4.92
N GLU A 89 -0.90 -8.14 5.86
CA GLU A 89 -2.33 -7.91 5.78
C GLU A 89 -2.65 -7.02 4.56
N LEU A 90 -1.82 -6.02 4.28
CA LEU A 90 -1.95 -5.20 3.08
C LEU A 90 -1.63 -5.98 1.81
N ALA A 91 -0.63 -6.87 1.82
CA ALA A 91 -0.34 -7.73 0.68
C ALA A 91 -1.53 -8.64 0.34
N VAL A 92 -2.15 -9.26 1.35
CA VAL A 92 -3.35 -10.09 1.17
C VAL A 92 -4.50 -9.25 0.60
N GLN A 93 -4.77 -8.06 1.16
CA GLN A 93 -5.81 -7.16 0.64
C GLN A 93 -5.55 -6.76 -0.81
N ILE A 94 -4.30 -6.45 -1.17
CA ILE A 94 -3.94 -6.11 -2.55
C ILE A 94 -4.12 -7.33 -3.47
N THR A 95 -3.73 -8.52 -3.05
CA THR A 95 -3.95 -9.77 -3.80
C THR A 95 -5.42 -9.99 -4.09
N GLU A 96 -6.29 -9.93 -3.08
CA GLU A 96 -7.75 -10.10 -3.23
C GLU A 96 -8.34 -9.09 -4.21
N GLN A 97 -7.86 -7.83 -4.16
CA GLN A 97 -8.27 -6.80 -5.11
C GLN A 97 -7.83 -7.11 -6.54
N PHE A 98 -6.60 -7.58 -6.75
CA PHE A 98 -6.16 -8.00 -8.08
C PHE A 98 -6.98 -9.19 -8.59
N GLU A 99 -7.23 -10.20 -7.77
CA GLU A 99 -8.03 -11.37 -8.15
C GLU A 99 -9.45 -10.99 -8.57
N ALA A 100 -10.11 -10.12 -7.80
CA ALA A 100 -11.42 -9.60 -8.13
C ALA A 100 -11.42 -8.83 -9.45
N LEU A 101 -10.40 -7.98 -9.67
CA LEU A 101 -10.29 -7.14 -10.86
C LEU A 101 -9.84 -7.91 -12.11
N SER A 102 -9.09 -9.00 -11.96
CA SER A 102 -8.53 -9.77 -13.07
C SER A 102 -9.40 -10.93 -13.53
N LYS A 103 -10.55 -11.14 -12.89
CA LYS A 103 -11.43 -12.30 -13.15
C LYS A 103 -11.77 -12.51 -14.64
N PRO A 104 -12.05 -11.48 -15.48
CA PRO A 104 -12.37 -11.73 -16.90
C PRO A 104 -11.18 -12.14 -17.78
N ILE A 105 -9.94 -12.00 -17.27
CA ILE A 105 -8.71 -12.33 -18.01
C ILE A 105 -7.98 -13.52 -17.39
N ASP A 106 -8.64 -14.25 -16.48
CA ASP A 106 -8.07 -15.38 -15.73
C ASP A 106 -6.68 -15.05 -15.14
N GLY A 107 -6.58 -13.88 -14.53
CA GLY A 107 -5.33 -13.43 -13.91
C GLY A 107 -4.86 -14.39 -12.82
N ARG A 108 -3.62 -14.87 -12.92
CA ARG A 108 -2.95 -15.66 -11.88
C ARG A 108 -2.18 -14.72 -10.96
N ILE A 109 -2.54 -14.67 -9.69
CA ILE A 109 -1.89 -13.80 -8.70
C ILE A 109 -1.37 -14.65 -7.56
N SER A 110 -0.16 -14.36 -7.10
CA SER A 110 0.46 -15.03 -5.95
C SER A 110 0.79 -14.01 -4.87
N CYS A 111 0.43 -14.35 -3.62
CA CYS A 111 0.78 -13.58 -2.43
C CYS A 111 1.99 -14.20 -1.73
N ILE A 112 3.07 -13.43 -1.60
CA ILE A 112 4.38 -13.87 -1.10
C ILE A 112 4.72 -13.10 0.18
N VAL A 113 4.38 -13.68 1.33
CA VAL A 113 4.51 -13.05 2.65
C VAL A 113 5.11 -14.01 3.67
N GLY A 114 5.80 -13.47 4.67
CA GLY A 114 6.31 -14.28 5.79
C GLY A 114 5.20 -14.83 6.68
N GLY A 115 5.55 -15.67 7.66
CA GLY A 115 4.60 -16.25 8.62
C GLY A 115 3.85 -17.48 8.10
N THR A 116 4.04 -17.82 6.83
CA THR A 116 3.55 -19.06 6.22
C THR A 116 4.72 -19.92 5.70
N SER A 117 4.46 -21.16 5.31
CA SER A 117 5.51 -22.05 4.79
C SER A 117 6.16 -21.48 3.52
N LEU A 118 7.47 -21.71 3.37
CA LEU A 118 8.27 -21.22 2.25
C LEU A 118 8.02 -22.03 0.97
N LEU A 119 7.92 -23.36 1.09
CA LEU A 119 7.82 -24.25 -0.07
C LEU A 119 6.61 -23.98 -0.97
N PRO A 120 5.38 -23.75 -0.44
CA PRO A 120 4.24 -23.40 -1.29
C PRO A 120 4.44 -22.07 -2.03
N GLN A 121 5.14 -21.11 -1.43
CA GLN A 121 5.41 -19.82 -2.05
C GLN A 121 6.46 -19.92 -3.16
N ILE A 122 7.48 -20.78 -2.98
CA ILE A 122 8.45 -21.12 -4.03
C ILE A 122 7.72 -21.76 -5.21
N GLN A 123 6.87 -22.77 -4.95
CA GLN A 123 6.08 -23.41 -5.99
C GLN A 123 5.16 -22.40 -6.71
N ALA A 124 4.50 -21.52 -5.96
CA ALA A 124 3.63 -20.50 -6.52
C ALA A 124 4.35 -19.49 -7.43
N ILE A 125 5.67 -19.30 -7.28
CA ILE A 125 6.49 -18.51 -8.23
C ILE A 125 6.91 -19.37 -9.43
N HIS A 126 7.25 -20.64 -9.19
CA HIS A 126 7.58 -21.60 -10.25
C HIS A 126 6.41 -21.78 -11.24
N ASP A 127 5.16 -21.68 -10.75
CA ASP A 127 3.95 -21.76 -11.57
C ASP A 127 3.71 -20.50 -12.44
N ARG A 128 4.64 -19.53 -12.42
CA ARG A 128 4.65 -18.31 -13.25
C ARG A 128 3.31 -17.53 -13.18
N PRO A 129 2.98 -16.97 -12.01
CA PRO A 129 1.81 -16.12 -11.85
C PRO A 129 2.03 -14.83 -12.66
N HIS A 130 0.94 -14.20 -13.10
CA HIS A 130 1.01 -12.92 -13.81
C HIS A 130 1.40 -11.77 -12.88
N ILE A 131 0.99 -11.84 -11.61
CA ILE A 131 1.19 -10.77 -10.63
C ILE A 131 1.71 -11.39 -9.34
N VAL A 132 2.79 -10.84 -8.81
CA VAL A 132 3.34 -11.19 -7.50
C VAL A 132 3.14 -10.02 -6.56
N VAL A 133 2.36 -10.22 -5.51
CA VAL A 133 2.18 -9.25 -4.42
C VAL A 133 2.97 -9.77 -3.22
N ALA A 134 3.88 -8.97 -2.66
CA ALA A 134 4.82 -9.47 -1.68
C ALA A 134 5.23 -8.47 -0.60
N THR A 135 5.70 -9.00 0.53
CA THR A 135 6.55 -8.22 1.43
C THR A 135 8.02 -8.32 1.01
N PRO A 136 8.81 -7.22 1.05
CA PRO A 136 10.17 -7.22 0.51
C PRO A 136 11.06 -8.34 1.07
N GLY A 137 11.02 -8.52 2.40
CA GLY A 137 11.87 -9.51 3.08
C GLY A 137 11.62 -10.94 2.60
N ARG A 138 10.34 -11.31 2.38
CA ARG A 138 9.99 -12.68 1.98
C ARG A 138 10.35 -12.96 0.52
N LEU A 139 10.05 -12.01 -0.37
CA LEU A 139 10.40 -12.18 -1.78
C LEU A 139 11.92 -12.25 -1.97
N ALA A 140 12.67 -11.39 -1.28
CA ALA A 140 14.13 -11.44 -1.31
C ALA A 140 14.69 -12.75 -0.76
N GLU A 141 14.14 -13.28 0.34
CA GLU A 141 14.52 -14.60 0.88
C GLU A 141 14.37 -15.72 -0.17
N ILE A 142 13.24 -15.74 -0.89
CA ILE A 142 12.99 -16.74 -1.94
C ILE A 142 13.96 -16.57 -3.12
N LEU A 143 14.11 -15.35 -3.64
CA LEU A 143 14.95 -15.06 -4.80
C LEU A 143 16.44 -15.29 -4.53
N ASN A 144 16.90 -15.01 -3.31
CA ASN A 144 18.27 -15.27 -2.90
C ASN A 144 18.52 -16.77 -2.63
N GLY A 145 17.47 -17.51 -2.25
CA GLY A 145 17.55 -18.95 -1.98
C GLY A 145 17.58 -19.81 -3.24
N ASP A 146 16.96 -19.35 -4.33
CA ASP A 146 16.92 -20.05 -5.61
C ASP A 146 17.01 -19.08 -6.79
N ALA A 147 18.21 -19.01 -7.39
CA ALA A 147 18.48 -18.15 -8.53
C ALA A 147 17.71 -18.56 -9.80
N SER A 148 17.21 -19.80 -9.91
CA SER A 148 16.42 -20.22 -11.06
C SER A 148 15.07 -19.51 -11.13
N LEU A 149 14.54 -19.07 -9.97
CA LEU A 149 13.29 -18.33 -9.89
C LEU A 149 13.40 -16.91 -10.46
N VAL A 150 14.61 -16.35 -10.57
CA VAL A 150 14.83 -15.02 -11.16
C VAL A 150 14.35 -14.97 -12.60
N GLU A 151 14.46 -16.09 -13.34
CA GLU A 151 13.98 -16.18 -14.72
C GLU A 151 12.47 -15.94 -14.84
N ALA A 152 11.68 -16.32 -13.81
CA ALA A 152 10.24 -16.09 -13.80
C ALA A 152 9.88 -14.58 -13.86
N PHE A 153 10.78 -13.71 -13.42
CA PHE A 153 10.61 -12.26 -13.38
C PHE A 153 11.20 -11.54 -14.60
N ALA A 154 11.81 -12.24 -15.56
CA ALA A 154 12.50 -11.64 -16.71
C ALA A 154 11.59 -10.74 -17.59
N HIS A 155 10.27 -10.94 -17.52
CA HIS A 155 9.27 -10.16 -18.27
C HIS A 155 8.49 -9.17 -17.39
N THR A 156 9.01 -8.83 -16.20
CA THR A 156 8.34 -7.87 -15.31
C THR A 156 8.37 -6.47 -15.92
N GLU A 157 7.21 -6.00 -16.38
CA GLU A 157 7.01 -4.65 -16.88
C GLU A 157 6.65 -3.65 -15.79
N PHE A 158 6.05 -4.11 -14.67
CA PHE A 158 5.60 -3.22 -13.60
C PHE A 158 6.25 -3.54 -12.26
N LEU A 159 6.83 -2.51 -11.64
CA LEU A 159 7.22 -2.54 -10.23
C LEU A 159 6.41 -1.50 -9.46
N VAL A 160 5.63 -1.94 -8.48
CA VAL A 160 4.84 -1.06 -7.60
C VAL A 160 5.42 -1.12 -6.20
N LEU A 161 5.70 0.05 -5.60
CA LEU A 161 5.99 0.18 -4.17
C LEU A 161 4.78 0.86 -3.51
N ASP A 162 3.96 0.10 -2.80
CA ASP A 162 2.83 0.60 -2.04
C ASP A 162 3.24 0.90 -0.58
N GLU A 163 2.66 1.94 0.01
CA GLU A 163 3.16 2.58 1.24
C GLU A 163 4.67 2.88 1.15
N ALA A 164 5.08 3.53 0.06
CA ALA A 164 6.49 3.81 -0.24
C ALA A 164 7.17 4.64 0.86
N ASP A 165 6.43 5.50 1.56
CA ASP A 165 6.92 6.22 2.74
C ASP A 165 7.42 5.27 3.83
N ARG A 166 6.72 4.16 4.08
CA ARG A 166 7.12 3.14 5.05
C ARG A 166 8.20 2.19 4.53
N LEU A 167 8.14 1.81 3.27
CA LEU A 167 9.13 0.92 2.63
C LEU A 167 10.52 1.56 2.54
N LEU A 168 10.57 2.88 2.32
CA LEU A 168 11.80 3.61 2.08
C LEU A 168 12.32 4.33 3.33
N VAL A 169 11.70 4.16 4.50
CA VAL A 169 12.24 4.69 5.76
C VAL A 169 13.59 4.05 6.06
N SER A 170 14.59 4.90 6.32
CA SER A 170 15.92 4.47 6.74
C SER A 170 15.86 3.68 8.05
N GLY A 171 16.45 2.48 8.07
CA GLY A 171 16.38 1.57 9.21
C GLY A 171 15.08 0.77 9.31
N SER A 172 14.25 0.79 8.26
CA SER A 172 13.08 -0.11 8.17
C SER A 172 13.48 -1.58 8.12
N GLY A 173 14.67 -1.87 7.59
CA GLY A 173 15.18 -3.22 7.35
C GLY A 173 14.74 -3.79 6.00
N PHE A 174 14.04 -3.00 5.18
CA PHE A 174 13.61 -3.41 3.84
C PHE A 174 14.59 -3.00 2.74
N GLU A 175 15.53 -2.11 3.01
CA GLU A 175 16.41 -1.52 1.98
C GLU A 175 17.20 -2.60 1.22
N THR A 176 17.80 -3.54 1.95
CA THR A 176 18.55 -4.65 1.35
C THR A 176 17.62 -5.56 0.57
N SER A 177 16.46 -5.91 1.12
CA SER A 177 15.49 -6.80 0.47
C SER A 177 14.88 -6.19 -0.80
N ILE A 178 14.59 -4.88 -0.79
CA ILE A 178 14.14 -4.15 -1.98
C ILE A 178 15.27 -4.12 -3.02
N ALA A 179 16.52 -3.89 -2.60
CA ALA A 179 17.66 -3.90 -3.52
C ALA A 179 17.91 -5.29 -4.13
N ASP A 180 17.78 -6.37 -3.34
CA ASP A 180 17.85 -7.76 -3.81
C ASP A 180 16.76 -8.04 -4.85
N THR A 181 15.51 -7.67 -4.53
CA THR A 181 14.38 -7.81 -5.46
C THR A 181 14.65 -7.04 -6.75
N MET A 182 15.10 -5.78 -6.66
CA MET A 182 15.38 -4.95 -7.84
C MET A 182 16.48 -5.53 -8.75
N ARG A 183 17.42 -6.33 -8.21
CA ARG A 183 18.45 -7.04 -8.99
C ARG A 183 17.89 -8.22 -9.77
N ALA A 184 16.82 -8.85 -9.28
CA ALA A 184 16.13 -9.93 -9.97
C ALA A 184 15.18 -9.45 -11.08
N LEU A 185 14.82 -8.16 -11.08
CA LEU A 185 13.89 -7.57 -12.05
C LEU A 185 14.62 -6.92 -13.25
N PRO A 186 13.97 -6.80 -14.43
CA PRO A 186 14.55 -6.15 -15.61
C PRO A 186 15.01 -4.72 -15.33
N GLY A 187 16.08 -4.24 -15.97
CA GLY A 187 16.63 -2.91 -15.71
C GLY A 187 15.60 -1.77 -15.82
N LYS A 188 15.85 -0.64 -15.15
CA LYS A 188 14.91 0.50 -15.05
C LYS A 188 14.38 1.04 -16.39
N ALA A 189 15.11 0.85 -17.49
CA ALA A 189 14.69 1.27 -18.83
C ALA A 189 13.60 0.38 -19.44
N ASN A 190 13.45 -0.85 -18.96
CA ASN A 190 12.57 -1.88 -19.52
C ASN A 190 11.35 -2.16 -18.63
N ARG A 191 11.15 -1.36 -17.57
CA ARG A 191 10.01 -1.51 -16.65
C ARG A 191 9.49 -0.15 -16.21
N GLN A 192 8.19 -0.06 -16.01
CA GLN A 192 7.51 1.06 -15.41
C GLN A 192 7.48 0.89 -13.88
N THR A 193 7.93 1.91 -13.15
CA THR A 193 8.00 1.93 -11.68
C THR A 193 6.98 2.92 -11.12
N LEU A 194 6.12 2.44 -10.23
CA LEU A 194 5.02 3.21 -9.62
C LEU A 194 5.22 3.27 -8.11
N LEU A 195 5.30 4.47 -7.54
CA LEU A 195 5.39 4.67 -6.09
C LEU A 195 4.05 5.18 -5.57
N PHE A 196 3.43 4.48 -4.64
CA PHE A 196 2.19 4.92 -4.00
C PHE A 196 2.43 5.16 -2.51
N THR A 197 2.02 6.33 -2.03
CA THR A 197 2.30 6.75 -0.65
C THR A 197 1.17 7.57 -0.06
N ALA A 198 1.03 7.53 1.27
CA ALA A 198 0.14 8.44 1.98
C ALA A 198 0.82 9.79 2.23
N THR A 199 2.12 9.77 2.53
CA THR A 199 2.90 10.96 2.84
C THR A 199 4.08 11.15 1.89
N LEU A 200 4.40 12.41 1.57
CA LEU A 200 5.58 12.76 0.77
C LEU A 200 6.78 12.94 1.69
N SER A 201 7.39 11.83 2.09
CA SER A 201 8.62 11.86 2.89
C SER A 201 9.83 12.22 2.03
N ASP A 202 10.89 12.73 2.68
CA ASP A 202 12.15 13.07 2.01
C ASP A 202 12.74 11.87 1.25
N ASN A 203 12.57 10.65 1.76
CA ASN A 203 13.05 9.43 1.12
C ASN A 203 12.29 9.11 -0.18
N VAL A 204 10.97 9.34 -0.20
CA VAL A 204 10.16 9.18 -1.43
C VAL A 204 10.58 10.21 -2.47
N MET A 205 10.74 11.48 -2.05
CA MET A 205 11.19 12.56 -2.93
C MET A 205 12.63 12.35 -3.43
N ALA A 206 13.52 11.82 -2.59
CA ALA A 206 14.88 11.47 -2.98
C ALA A 206 14.89 10.32 -4.00
N LEU A 207 14.03 9.31 -3.84
CA LEU A 207 13.89 8.24 -4.82
C LEU A 207 13.35 8.76 -6.16
N GLN A 208 12.34 9.63 -6.13
CA GLN A 208 11.83 10.31 -7.33
C GLN A 208 12.95 11.05 -8.07
N LYS A 209 13.76 11.83 -7.35
CA LYS A 209 14.90 12.55 -7.92
C LYS A 209 15.93 11.63 -8.57
N ARG A 210 16.14 10.41 -8.04
CA ARG A 210 17.04 9.40 -8.65
C ARG A 210 16.51 8.83 -9.96
N TYR A 211 15.19 8.78 -10.15
CA TYR A 211 14.59 8.47 -11.45
C TYR A 211 14.58 9.70 -12.37
N GLY A 212 14.56 10.90 -11.80
CA GLY A 212 14.41 12.18 -12.49
C GLY A 212 12.96 12.64 -12.44
N GLU A 213 12.72 13.87 -11.98
CA GLU A 213 11.35 14.38 -11.73
C GLU A 213 10.47 14.36 -12.99
N SER A 214 11.04 14.66 -14.16
CA SER A 214 10.33 14.59 -15.44
C SER A 214 10.00 13.16 -15.88
N SER A 215 10.80 12.17 -15.45
CA SER A 215 10.58 10.75 -15.80
C SER A 215 9.60 10.06 -14.84
N MET A 216 9.44 10.62 -13.63
CA MET A 216 8.55 10.14 -12.58
C MET A 216 7.73 11.30 -11.96
N PRO A 217 6.74 11.85 -12.68
CA PRO A 217 5.89 12.93 -12.19
C PRO A 217 5.19 12.59 -10.87
N LEU A 218 5.08 13.61 -10.01
CA LEU A 218 4.26 13.57 -8.80
C LEU A 218 2.79 13.81 -9.17
N VAL A 219 1.95 12.85 -8.82
CA VAL A 219 0.50 12.90 -8.88
C VAL A 219 -0.01 13.00 -7.45
N ASP A 220 -0.30 14.22 -7.01
CA ASP A 220 -0.82 14.47 -5.67
C ASP A 220 -2.34 14.66 -5.70
N ALA A 221 -3.05 13.75 -5.04
CA ALA A 221 -4.49 13.80 -4.86
C ALA A 221 -4.88 14.22 -3.42
N ASN A 222 -3.93 14.71 -2.62
CA ASN A 222 -4.16 15.38 -1.35
C ASN A 222 -4.21 16.91 -1.62
N PRO A 223 -5.39 17.52 -1.78
CA PRO A 223 -5.50 18.93 -2.17
C PRO A 223 -4.92 19.91 -1.14
N SER A 224 -4.73 19.47 0.10
CA SER A 224 -3.91 20.14 1.10
C SER A 224 -3.60 19.12 2.22
N SER A 225 -2.45 19.24 2.85
CA SER A 225 -2.05 18.47 4.04
C SER A 225 -2.87 18.83 5.30
N ASP A 226 -4.05 19.42 5.12
CA ASP A 226 -4.85 19.93 6.21
C ASP A 226 -5.53 18.78 6.92
N LEU A 227 -5.50 18.85 8.25
CA LEU A 227 -6.33 18.02 9.09
C LEU A 227 -7.79 18.13 8.61
N PRO A 228 -8.58 17.04 8.67
CA PRO A 228 -9.98 17.09 8.30
C PRO A 228 -10.66 18.29 8.97
N THR A 229 -11.49 19.04 8.23
CA THR A 229 -12.14 20.26 8.77
C THR A 229 -13.05 19.98 9.98
N ASN A 230 -13.48 18.73 10.14
CA ASN A 230 -14.24 18.23 11.27
C ASN A 230 -13.38 17.67 12.42
N LEU A 231 -12.05 17.65 12.30
CA LEU A 231 -11.15 17.21 13.36
C LEU A 231 -10.92 18.35 14.37
N ARG A 232 -11.33 18.12 15.63
CA ARG A 232 -11.06 19.04 16.74
C ARG A 232 -9.87 18.53 17.54
N LEU A 233 -8.75 19.26 17.51
CA LEU A 233 -7.60 18.97 18.35
C LEU A 233 -7.68 19.74 19.67
N ARG A 234 -7.51 19.03 20.78
CA ARG A 234 -7.43 19.60 22.13
C ARG A 234 -6.15 19.11 22.82
N TYR A 235 -5.51 20.00 23.57
CA TYR A 235 -4.29 19.68 24.32
C TYR A 235 -4.54 19.95 25.80
N VAL A 236 -4.13 19.01 26.65
CA VAL A 236 -4.17 19.17 28.11
C VAL A 236 -2.74 18.98 28.63
N PHE A 237 -2.16 20.05 29.16
CA PHE A 237 -0.83 20.03 29.75
C PHE A 237 -0.91 19.50 31.19
N VAL A 238 -0.33 18.33 31.43
CA VAL A 238 -0.34 17.70 32.75
C VAL A 238 1.05 17.17 33.12
N PRO A 239 1.46 17.24 34.39
CA PRO A 239 2.65 16.55 34.87
C PRO A 239 2.56 15.04 34.58
N ALA A 240 3.68 14.43 34.17
CA ALA A 240 3.69 13.02 33.77
C ALA A 240 3.16 12.07 34.87
N MET A 241 3.42 12.41 36.14
CA MET A 241 2.98 11.66 37.32
C MET A 241 1.46 11.57 37.49
N VAL A 242 0.69 12.55 37.00
CA VAL A 242 -0.78 12.57 37.13
C VAL A 242 -1.51 12.24 35.82
N ARG A 243 -0.78 11.96 34.73
CA ARG A 243 -1.34 11.73 33.40
C ARG A 243 -2.40 10.62 33.40
N MET A 244 -2.19 9.54 34.16
CA MET A 244 -3.16 8.44 34.27
C MET A 244 -4.46 8.87 34.94
N ALA A 245 -4.40 9.71 35.98
CA ALA A 245 -5.61 10.18 36.67
C ALA A 245 -6.46 11.06 35.74
N TYR A 246 -5.82 11.93 34.96
CA TYR A 246 -6.51 12.75 33.96
C TYR A 246 -7.10 11.91 32.82
N LEU A 247 -6.35 10.90 32.33
CA LEU A 247 -6.88 9.98 31.32
C LEU A 247 -8.14 9.27 31.83
N ASN A 248 -8.12 8.78 33.06
CA ASN A 248 -9.28 8.11 33.67
C ASN A 248 -10.46 9.08 33.82
N TYR A 249 -10.23 10.33 34.21
CA TYR A 249 -11.30 11.33 34.26
C TYR A 249 -11.93 11.53 32.87
N LEU A 250 -11.12 11.69 31.82
CA LEU A 250 -11.60 11.88 30.45
C LEU A 250 -12.42 10.68 29.96
N VAL A 251 -11.90 9.46 30.15
CA VAL A 251 -12.55 8.24 29.67
C VAL A 251 -13.80 7.93 30.47
N CYS A 252 -13.75 7.99 31.80
CA CYS A 252 -14.87 7.56 32.65
C CYS A 252 -15.96 8.63 32.82
N HIS A 253 -15.70 9.90 32.51
CA HIS A 253 -16.65 10.99 32.73
C HIS A 253 -16.95 11.76 31.45
N GLU A 254 -15.98 12.50 30.92
CA GLU A 254 -16.19 13.41 29.77
C GLU A 254 -16.62 12.67 28.50
N PHE A 255 -16.10 11.47 28.27
CA PHE A 255 -16.30 10.67 27.06
C PHE A 255 -16.76 9.25 27.37
N SER A 256 -17.51 9.09 28.47
CA SER A 256 -17.97 7.78 28.98
C SER A 256 -18.81 6.96 28.01
N GLU A 257 -19.51 7.63 27.10
CA GLU A 257 -20.38 7.01 26.09
C GLU A 257 -19.71 6.85 24.72
N ASP A 258 -18.49 7.37 24.55
CA ASP A 258 -17.79 7.36 23.26
C ASP A 258 -16.93 6.11 23.08
N THR A 259 -16.82 5.65 21.83
CA THR A 259 -15.78 4.68 21.46
C THR A 259 -14.47 5.42 21.23
N MET A 260 -13.42 5.03 21.98
CA MET A 260 -12.14 5.75 21.98
C MET A 260 -10.97 4.85 21.58
N ILE A 261 -9.96 5.45 20.94
CA ILE A 261 -8.66 4.81 20.70
C ILE A 261 -7.59 5.60 21.47
N ILE A 262 -6.87 4.93 22.36
CA ILE A 262 -5.81 5.51 23.18
C ILE A 262 -4.45 5.03 22.66
N PHE A 263 -3.68 5.94 22.05
CA PHE A 263 -2.32 5.64 21.60
C PHE A 263 -1.31 5.82 22.73
N THR A 264 -0.42 4.84 22.90
CA THR A 264 0.69 4.91 23.85
C THR A 264 2.01 4.61 23.15
N ALA A 265 3.09 5.19 23.65
CA ALA A 265 4.40 5.08 23.00
C ALA A 265 5.09 3.72 23.21
N THR A 266 4.69 2.93 24.22
CA THR A 266 5.33 1.66 24.55
C THR A 266 4.30 0.58 24.90
N LEU A 267 4.66 -0.68 24.66
CA LEU A 267 3.86 -1.85 25.05
C LEU A 267 3.53 -1.85 26.55
N ARG A 268 4.53 -1.51 27.38
CA ARG A 268 4.36 -1.43 28.84
C ARG A 268 3.33 -0.37 29.24
N SER A 269 3.35 0.79 28.57
CA SER A 269 2.36 1.85 28.79
C SER A 269 0.96 1.41 28.34
N CYS A 270 0.84 0.73 27.20
CA CYS A 270 -0.43 0.19 26.71
C CYS A 270 -1.07 -0.76 27.74
N GLN A 271 -0.28 -1.75 28.21
CA GLN A 271 -0.73 -2.72 29.20
C GLN A 271 -1.12 -2.06 30.53
N LEU A 272 -0.34 -1.07 30.99
CA LEU A 272 -0.63 -0.34 32.21
C LEU A 272 -1.95 0.44 32.09
N VAL A 273 -2.17 1.13 30.98
CA VAL A 273 -3.41 1.88 30.71
C VAL A 273 -4.60 0.93 30.66
N ALA A 274 -4.51 -0.15 29.87
CA ALA A 274 -5.59 -1.12 29.74
C ALA A 274 -5.96 -1.76 31.08
N SER A 275 -4.99 -2.28 31.83
CA SER A 275 -5.24 -2.90 33.14
C SER A 275 -5.82 -1.90 34.15
N THR A 276 -5.43 -0.63 34.08
CA THR A 276 -5.98 0.41 34.96
C THR A 276 -7.45 0.67 34.62
N LEU A 277 -7.79 0.83 33.35
CA LEU A 277 -9.15 1.10 32.89
C LEU A 277 -10.08 -0.10 33.13
N GLU A 278 -9.61 -1.33 32.90
CA GLU A 278 -10.35 -2.57 33.22
C GLU A 278 -10.69 -2.66 34.71
N LYS A 279 -9.71 -2.36 35.59
CA LYS A 279 -9.95 -2.34 37.05
C LYS A 279 -10.94 -1.25 37.48
N LEU A 280 -11.12 -0.22 36.67
CA LEU A 280 -12.10 0.85 36.88
C LEU A 280 -13.45 0.54 36.21
N GLY A 281 -13.63 -0.68 35.67
CA GLY A 281 -14.88 -1.14 35.08
C GLY A 281 -15.11 -0.66 33.64
N VAL A 282 -14.09 -0.11 32.97
CA VAL A 282 -14.20 0.27 31.56
C VAL A 282 -13.91 -0.95 30.69
N SER A 283 -14.78 -1.22 29.72
CA SER A 283 -14.53 -2.23 28.70
C SER A 283 -13.41 -1.78 27.77
N VAL A 284 -12.26 -2.44 27.81
CA VAL A 284 -11.08 -2.08 27.00
C VAL A 284 -10.58 -3.30 26.24
N ALA A 285 -10.13 -3.08 25.01
CA ALA A 285 -9.32 -4.02 24.25
C ALA A 285 -7.92 -3.43 24.06
N ALA A 286 -6.88 -4.19 24.42
CA ALA A 286 -5.51 -3.73 24.35
C ALA A 286 -4.81 -4.26 23.10
N CYS A 287 -4.79 -3.46 22.02
CA CYS A 287 -4.05 -3.81 20.81
C CYS A 287 -2.54 -3.61 21.00
N THR A 288 -1.77 -4.69 20.99
CA THR A 288 -0.30 -4.63 21.03
C THR A 288 0.33 -5.14 19.75
N VAL A 289 1.17 -4.33 19.09
CA VAL A 289 1.98 -4.78 17.95
C VAL A 289 3.31 -5.32 18.51
N PHE A 290 3.44 -6.64 18.58
CA PHE A 290 4.75 -7.25 18.86
C PHE A 290 5.59 -7.23 17.60
N LYS A 291 6.77 -6.59 17.66
CA LYS A 291 7.83 -6.78 16.67
C LYS A 291 8.66 -8.00 17.06
N THR A 292 8.02 -9.18 17.11
CA THR A 292 8.76 -10.45 17.09
C THR A 292 9.30 -10.64 15.68
N LYS A 293 10.54 -11.14 15.54
CA LYS A 293 11.13 -11.51 14.25
C LYS A 293 10.11 -12.32 13.44
N GLY A 294 9.42 -11.66 12.50
CA GLY A 294 8.58 -12.32 11.51
C GLY A 294 7.12 -12.63 11.87
N ASP A 295 6.44 -11.97 12.82
CA ASP A 295 4.96 -12.04 12.91
C ASP A 295 4.40 -10.84 13.67
N VAL A 296 3.53 -10.06 13.03
CA VAL A 296 2.64 -9.10 13.72
C VAL A 296 1.37 -9.87 14.05
N ARG A 297 1.11 -10.10 15.33
CA ARG A 297 -0.20 -10.57 15.80
C ARG A 297 -0.89 -9.40 16.49
N LEU A 298 -2.11 -9.12 16.06
CA LEU A 298 -3.06 -8.32 16.82
C LEU A 298 -3.69 -9.26 17.85
N LEU A 299 -3.41 -9.02 19.13
CA LEU A 299 -4.25 -9.49 20.25
C LEU A 299 -5.14 -8.32 20.65
#